data_AF-A0A6I2YW37-F1
#
_entry.id   AF-A0A6I2YW37-F1
#
_cell.length_a   1.000
_cell.length_b   1.000
_cell.length_c   1.000
_cell.angle_alpha   90.00
_cell.angle_beta   90.00
_cell.angle_gamma   90.00
#
_symmetry.space_group_name_H-M   'P 1'
#
loop_
_entity.id
_entity.type
_entity.pdbx_description
1 polymer ?
#
loop_
_entity_poly.entity_id
_entity_poly.type
_entity_poly.pdbx_seq_one_letter_code
_entity_poly.pdbx_strand_id
1 'polypeptide(L)'
;MSGLRLDTPSPAWHRARIKAKRARYAVEAVSPIFGPAAAAFGRALADVTEVLGSHQDTYIAQHLLLELSEKSDGPTAFMLGRLYAYEVDREMDYRDEFVKLWPKVRKAAKHSGLV
;
A
#
# COMPACT_ATOMS: atom_id res chain seq x y z
N MET A 1 11.73 -14.75 5.28
CA MET A 1 11.38 -13.45 4.66
C MET A 1 11.12 -12.47 5.78
N SER A 2 11.92 -11.40 5.92
CA SER A 2 11.65 -10.36 6.91
C SER A 2 10.33 -9.66 6.56
N GLY A 3 9.49 -9.41 7.56
CA GLY A 3 8.26 -8.63 7.39
C GLY A 3 8.56 -7.20 6.96
N LEU A 4 7.55 -6.50 6.44
CA LEU A 4 7.62 -5.05 6.24
C LEU A 4 7.79 -4.37 7.61
N ARG A 5 8.74 -3.46 7.67
CA ARG A 5 8.95 -2.52 8.77
C ARG A 5 8.83 -1.10 8.22
N LEU A 6 8.54 -0.13 9.08
CA LEU A 6 8.39 1.28 8.66
C LEU A 6 9.61 1.82 7.92
N ASP A 7 10.81 1.32 8.21
CA ASP A 7 12.07 1.69 7.55
C ASP A 7 12.36 0.93 6.23
N THR A 8 11.48 -0.01 5.84
CA THR A 8 11.72 -0.85 4.67
C THR A 8 11.67 0.01 3.39
N PRO A 9 12.59 -0.19 2.42
CA PRO A 9 12.58 0.55 1.17
C PRO A 9 11.25 0.44 0.42
N SER A 10 10.78 1.55 -0.16
CA SER A 10 9.50 1.68 -0.87
C SER A 10 9.23 0.60 -1.93
N PRO A 11 10.23 0.12 -2.72
CA PRO A 11 10.00 -0.98 -3.66
C PRO A 11 9.52 -2.29 -3.01
N ALA A 12 9.84 -2.55 -1.74
CA ALA A 12 9.35 -3.74 -1.04
C ALA A 12 7.87 -3.64 -0.69
N TRP A 13 7.37 -2.44 -0.38
CA TRP A 13 5.95 -2.17 -0.16
C TRP A 13 5.14 -2.38 -1.43
N HIS A 14 5.67 -1.94 -2.58
CA HIS A 14 5.08 -2.25 -3.89
C HIS A 14 4.98 -3.77 -4.15
N ARG A 15 6.05 -4.52 -3.85
CA ARG A 15 6.00 -6.00 -3.94
C ARG A 15 4.96 -6.61 -3.00
N ALA A 16 4.78 -6.06 -1.81
CA ALA A 16 3.74 -6.51 -0.89
C ALA A 16 2.33 -6.24 -1.44
N ARG A 17 2.11 -5.08 -2.07
CA ARG A 17 0.86 -4.77 -2.77
C ARG A 17 0.53 -5.79 -3.84
N ILE A 18 1.51 -6.18 -4.67
CA ILE A 18 1.32 -7.21 -5.70
C ILE A 18 0.86 -8.53 -5.06
N LYS A 19 1.50 -8.94 -3.96
CA LYS A 19 1.11 -10.15 -3.23
C LYS A 19 -0.29 -10.04 -2.62
N ALA A 20 -0.63 -8.90 -2.02
CA ALA A 20 -1.96 -8.65 -1.46
C ALA A 20 -3.05 -8.70 -2.55
N LYS A 21 -2.83 -8.11 -3.73
CA LYS A 21 -3.75 -8.22 -4.87
C LYS A 21 -3.96 -9.68 -5.30
N ARG A 22 -2.87 -10.44 -5.43
CA ARG A 22 -2.96 -11.87 -5.80
C ARG A 22 -3.73 -12.67 -4.76
N ALA A 23 -3.47 -12.45 -3.48
CA ALA A 23 -4.20 -13.09 -2.40
C ALA A 23 -5.69 -12.71 -2.44
N ARG A 24 -6.01 -11.42 -2.64
CA ARG A 24 -7.39 -10.95 -2.74
C ARG A 24 -8.14 -11.69 -3.84
N TYR A 25 -7.58 -11.73 -5.05
CA TYR A 25 -8.23 -12.39 -6.17
C TYR A 25 -8.41 -13.91 -5.94
N ALA A 26 -7.43 -14.56 -5.32
CA ALA A 26 -7.57 -15.97 -4.95
C ALA A 26 -8.72 -16.18 -3.94
N VAL A 27 -8.80 -15.35 -2.91
CA VAL A 27 -9.87 -15.41 -1.90
C VAL A 27 -11.24 -15.11 -2.51
N GLU A 28 -11.34 -14.08 -3.35
CA GLU A 28 -12.57 -13.72 -4.06
C GLU A 28 -13.07 -14.86 -4.94
N ALA A 29 -12.17 -15.56 -5.64
CA ALA A 29 -12.52 -16.69 -6.51
C ALA A 29 -13.12 -17.89 -5.75
N VAL A 30 -12.66 -18.14 -4.52
CA VAL A 30 -13.13 -19.28 -3.70
C VAL A 30 -14.22 -18.89 -2.70
N SER A 31 -14.48 -17.60 -2.51
CA SER A 31 -15.48 -17.10 -1.56
C SER A 31 -16.90 -17.67 -1.75
N PRO A 32 -17.39 -17.95 -2.98
CA PRO A 32 -18.69 -18.60 -3.15
C PRO A 32 -18.79 -19.99 -2.53
N ILE A 33 -17.66 -20.69 -2.37
CA ILE A 33 -17.57 -22.05 -1.80
C ILE A 33 -17.35 -21.98 -0.28
N PHE A 34 -16.48 -21.08 0.18
CA PHE A 34 -16.08 -20.97 1.59
C PHE A 34 -16.94 -20.00 2.41
N GLY A 35 -17.87 -19.30 1.76
CA GLY A 35 -18.91 -18.52 2.41
C GLY A 35 -18.47 -17.14 2.94
N PRO A 36 -19.28 -16.54 3.84
CA PRO A 36 -19.14 -15.13 4.22
C PRO A 36 -17.82 -14.76 4.89
N ALA A 37 -17.18 -15.69 5.59
CA ALA A 37 -15.91 -15.44 6.27
C ALA A 37 -14.74 -15.30 5.28
N ALA A 38 -14.70 -16.11 4.22
CA ALA A 38 -13.78 -15.92 3.11
C ALA A 38 -14.01 -14.58 2.39
N ALA A 39 -15.27 -14.22 2.14
CA ALA A 39 -15.59 -12.92 1.54
C ALA A 39 -15.13 -11.74 2.44
N ALA A 40 -15.24 -11.87 3.76
CA ALA A 40 -14.74 -10.87 4.70
C ALA A 40 -13.20 -10.75 4.65
N PHE A 41 -12.48 -11.86 4.48
CA PHE A 41 -11.04 -11.81 4.28
C PHE A 41 -10.66 -11.15 2.95
N GLY A 42 -11.41 -11.43 1.87
CA GLY A 42 -11.24 -10.75 0.58
C GLY A 42 -11.39 -9.22 0.70
N ARG A 43 -12.41 -8.75 1.43
CA ARG A 43 -12.59 -7.31 1.74
C ARG A 43 -11.42 -6.73 2.54
N ALA A 44 -10.95 -7.42 3.58
CA ALA A 44 -9.81 -6.94 4.36
C ALA A 44 -8.52 -6.85 3.51
N LEU A 45 -8.33 -7.75 2.53
CA LEU A 45 -7.24 -7.64 1.57
C LEU A 45 -7.45 -6.49 0.57
N ALA A 46 -8.70 -6.13 0.26
CA ALA A 46 -9.01 -4.96 -0.56
C ALA A 46 -8.52 -3.68 0.11
N ASP A 47 -8.85 -3.50 1.40
CA ASP A 47 -8.38 -2.36 2.21
C ASP A 47 -6.86 -2.26 2.20
N VAL A 48 -6.15 -3.40 2.33
CA VAL A 48 -4.67 -3.42 2.25
C VAL A 48 -4.19 -2.97 0.88
N THR A 49 -4.83 -3.43 -0.21
CA THR A 49 -4.42 -3.06 -1.57
C THR A 49 -4.68 -1.59 -1.90
N GLU A 50 -5.66 -0.97 -1.24
CA GLU A 50 -5.96 0.46 -1.34
C GLU A 50 -4.87 1.28 -0.65
N VAL A 51 -4.61 1.03 0.64
CA VAL A 51 -3.56 1.73 1.41
C VAL A 51 -2.19 1.59 0.74
N LEU A 52 -1.82 0.38 0.31
CA LEU A 52 -0.55 0.17 -0.38
C LEU A 52 -0.56 0.76 -1.81
N GLY A 53 -1.73 0.98 -2.40
CA GLY A 53 -1.88 1.72 -3.66
C GLY A 53 -1.53 3.17 -3.47
N SER A 54 -2.13 3.83 -2.48
CA SER A 54 -1.83 5.23 -2.16
C SER A 54 -0.37 5.44 -1.73
N HIS A 55 0.20 4.50 -0.97
CA HIS A 55 1.65 4.46 -0.67
C HIS A 55 2.49 4.48 -1.95
N GLN A 56 2.15 3.63 -2.94
CA GLN A 56 2.87 3.56 -4.21
C GLN A 56 2.69 4.84 -5.03
N ASP A 57 1.48 5.39 -5.10
CA ASP A 57 1.17 6.58 -5.89
C ASP A 57 1.97 7.78 -5.41
N THR A 58 2.04 7.97 -4.10
CA THR A 58 2.86 8.98 -3.45
C THR A 58 4.36 8.78 -3.72
N TYR A 59 4.87 7.54 -3.64
CA TYR A 59 6.27 7.26 -4.01
C TYR A 59 6.57 7.58 -5.47
N ILE A 60 5.65 7.30 -6.39
CA ILE A 60 5.78 7.66 -7.81
C ILE A 60 5.75 9.19 -7.98
N ALA A 61 4.86 9.88 -7.26
CA ALA A 61 4.76 11.33 -7.28
C ALA A 61 6.08 12.00 -6.86
N GLN A 62 6.75 11.49 -5.82
CA GLN A 62 8.08 11.96 -5.42
C GLN A 62 9.09 11.93 -6.59
N HIS A 63 9.13 10.84 -7.35
CA HIS A 63 10.06 10.70 -8.48
C HIS A 63 9.71 11.67 -9.61
N LEU A 64 8.42 11.79 -9.94
CA LEU A 64 7.94 12.72 -10.95
C LEU A 64 8.26 14.18 -10.57
N LEU A 65 8.04 14.55 -9.31
CA LEU A 65 8.33 15.90 -8.81
C LEU A 65 9.82 16.23 -8.91
N LEU A 66 10.69 15.27 -8.60
CA LEU A 66 12.13 15.43 -8.77
C LEU A 66 12.50 15.65 -10.24
N GLU A 67 12.03 14.78 -11.15
CA GLU A 67 12.28 14.91 -12.60
C GLU A 67 11.77 16.23 -13.20
N LEU A 68 10.65 16.74 -12.70
CA LEU A 68 10.11 18.04 -13.12
C LEU A 68 10.94 19.20 -12.56
N SER A 69 11.42 19.08 -11.31
CA SER A 69 12.22 20.13 -10.67
C SER A 69 13.55 20.36 -11.40
N GLU A 70 14.18 19.30 -11.92
CA GLU A 70 15.42 19.37 -12.69
C GLU A 70 15.29 20.16 -14.00
N LYS A 71 14.07 20.28 -14.53
CA LYS A 71 13.75 20.95 -15.80
C LYS A 71 13.14 22.35 -15.59
N SER A 72 13.03 22.79 -14.35
CA SER A 72 12.31 24.01 -13.97
C SER A 72 13.26 25.12 -13.57
N ASP A 73 12.77 26.37 -13.57
CA ASP A 73 13.51 27.48 -12.98
C ASP A 73 13.56 27.38 -11.45
N GLY A 74 14.41 28.19 -10.81
CA GLY A 74 14.65 28.13 -9.36
C GLY A 74 13.37 28.23 -8.50
N PRO A 75 12.52 29.26 -8.71
CA PRO A 75 11.27 29.39 -7.96
C PRO A 75 10.31 28.20 -8.14
N THR A 76 10.15 27.70 -9.37
CA THR A 76 9.28 26.55 -9.62
C THR A 76 9.85 25.26 -9.01
N ALA A 77 11.16 25.03 -9.15
CA ALA A 77 11.84 23.90 -8.54
C ALA A 77 11.68 23.90 -7.01
N PHE A 78 11.76 25.07 -6.37
CA PHE A 78 11.51 25.20 -4.92
C PHE A 78 10.08 24.78 -4.53
N MET A 79 9.07 25.21 -5.30
CA MET A 79 7.68 24.83 -5.05
C MET A 79 7.43 23.32 -5.27
N LEU A 80 8.05 22.72 -6.28
CA LEU A 80 8.03 21.27 -6.50
C LEU A 80 8.72 20.52 -5.36
N GLY A 81 9.82 21.05 -4.82
CA GLY A 81 10.49 20.50 -3.64
C GLY A 81 9.59 20.48 -2.40
N ARG A 82 8.72 21.49 -2.22
CA ARG A 82 7.71 21.48 -1.15
C ARG A 82 6.66 20.39 -1.33
N LEU A 83 6.21 20.17 -2.56
CA LEU A 83 5.30 19.05 -2.86
C LEU A 83 5.99 17.70 -2.66
N TYR A 84 7.27 17.58 -3.00
CA TYR A 84 8.05 16.37 -2.77
C TYR A 84 8.08 16.01 -1.28
N ALA A 85 8.38 16.99 -0.42
CA ALA A 85 8.39 16.78 1.03
C ALA A 85 7.01 16.33 1.56
N TYR A 86 5.93 16.93 1.06
CA TYR A 86 4.56 16.52 1.40
C TYR A 86 4.30 15.05 1.01
N GLU A 87 4.71 14.63 -0.19
CA GLU A 87 4.59 13.24 -0.61
C GLU A 87 5.48 12.30 0.23
N VAL A 88 6.67 12.72 0.68
CA VAL A 88 7.47 11.90 1.62
C VAL A 88 6.72 11.66 2.93
N ASP A 89 6.07 12.68 3.48
CA ASP A 89 5.28 12.57 4.72
C ASP A 89 4.06 11.65 4.51
N ARG A 90 3.32 11.83 3.40
CA ARG A 90 2.20 10.96 3.02
C ARG A 90 2.61 9.50 2.88
N GLU A 91 3.82 9.24 2.38
CA GLU A 91 4.33 7.89 2.26
C GLU A 91 4.42 7.22 3.64
N MET A 92 4.89 7.95 4.65
CA MET A 92 4.98 7.45 6.03
C MET A 92 3.59 7.25 6.64
N ASP A 93 2.65 8.17 6.42
CA ASP A 93 1.26 8.05 6.88
C ASP A 93 0.63 6.72 6.41
N TYR A 94 0.79 6.36 5.14
CA TYR A 94 0.25 5.11 4.62
C TYR A 94 0.96 3.87 5.15
N ARG A 95 2.25 3.95 5.50
CA ARG A 95 2.96 2.85 6.18
C ARG A 95 2.37 2.63 7.58
N ASP A 96 2.09 3.71 8.31
CA ASP A 96 1.45 3.64 9.62
C ASP A 96 0.00 3.14 9.54
N GLU A 97 -0.75 3.58 8.52
CA GLU A 97 -2.10 3.08 8.26
C GLU A 97 -2.11 1.58 7.98
N PHE A 98 -1.17 1.09 7.17
CA PHE A 98 -1.00 -0.34 6.92
C PHE A 98 -0.74 -1.11 8.24
N VAL A 99 0.15 -0.60 9.10
CA VAL A 99 0.46 -1.23 10.40
C VAL A 99 -0.79 -1.31 11.28
N LYS A 100 -1.63 -0.26 11.29
CA LYS A 100 -2.90 -0.24 12.04
C LYS A 100 -3.95 -1.19 11.44
N LEU A 101 -3.96 -1.35 10.13
CA LEU A 101 -4.89 -2.23 9.40
C LEU A 101 -4.54 -3.71 9.55
N TRP A 102 -3.24 -4.06 9.56
CA TRP A 102 -2.76 -5.44 9.48
C TRP A 102 -3.33 -6.42 10.51
N PRO A 103 -3.54 -6.06 11.80
CA PRO A 103 -4.18 -6.95 12.78
C PRO A 103 -5.59 -7.42 12.36
N LYS A 104 -6.38 -6.54 11.72
CA LYS A 104 -7.73 -6.87 11.24
C LYS A 104 -7.68 -7.91 10.12
N VAL A 105 -6.72 -7.75 9.20
CA VAL A 105 -6.50 -8.67 8.08
C VAL A 105 -6.11 -10.06 8.60
N ARG A 106 -5.17 -10.11 9.56
CA ARG A 106 -4.77 -11.38 10.20
C ARG A 106 -5.94 -12.06 10.91
N LYS A 107 -6.79 -11.29 11.59
CA LYS A 107 -8.01 -11.82 12.22
C LYS A 107 -8.96 -12.39 11.17
N ALA A 108 -9.22 -11.68 10.08
CA ALA A 108 -10.09 -12.15 9.01
C ALA A 108 -9.55 -13.43 8.35
N ALA A 109 -8.24 -13.49 8.09
CA ALA A 109 -7.57 -14.67 7.55
C ALA A 109 -7.84 -15.92 8.42
N LYS A 110 -7.60 -15.82 9.74
CA LYS A 110 -7.81 -16.94 10.69
C LYS A 110 -9.24 -17.51 10.70
N HIS A 111 -10.24 -16.67 10.42
CA HIS A 111 -11.64 -17.09 10.44
C HIS A 111 -12.15 -17.50 9.04
N SER A 112 -11.34 -17.34 7.99
CA SER A 112 -11.76 -17.54 6.61
C SER A 112 -11.90 -19.00 6.20
N GLY A 113 -11.28 -19.94 6.94
CA GLY A 113 -11.20 -21.35 6.57
C GLY A 113 -10.24 -21.64 5.41
N LEU A 114 -9.47 -20.65 4.95
CA LEU A 114 -8.51 -20.77 3.85
C LEU A 114 -7.04 -20.90 4.30
N VAL A 115 -6.73 -20.39 5.50
CA VAL A 115 -5.38 -20.30 6.09
C VAL A 115 -5.42 -20.38 7.61
#